data_AF-A0A7J7JY16-F1
#
_entry.id   AF-A0A7J7JY16-F1
#
_cell.length_a   1.000
_cell.length_b   1.000
_cell.length_c   1.000
_cell.angle_alpha   90.00
_cell.angle_beta   90.00
_cell.angle_gamma   90.00
#
_symmetry.space_group_name_H-M   'P 1'
#
loop_
_entity.id
_entity.type
_entity.pdbx_description
1 polymer ?
#
loop_
_entity_poly.entity_id
_entity_poly.type
_entity_poly.pdbx_seq_one_letter_code
_entity_poly.pdbx_strand_id
1 'polypeptide(L)'
;MATAKHGLFSFGNWDFNITESHILKSDGPDREAFEKILSPLPQTPEMTYDQNILRVTHTEGFGVEFSALDALKLVNAEKDLMKVAVSEAWKSSRDESQHIHEVFKPFDWTFSTTYSGTLINEGEQAFTGQFHKVNKTV
;
A
#
# COMPACT_ATOMS: atom_id res chain seq x y z
N MET A 1 21.81 -3.55 11.33
CA MET A 1 20.76 -3.28 10.32
C MET A 1 20.36 -4.62 9.73
N ALA A 2 19.07 -4.92 9.60
CA ALA A 2 18.65 -6.11 8.87
C ALA A 2 18.90 -5.84 7.38
N THR A 3 19.64 -6.72 6.72
CA THR A 3 19.98 -6.59 5.30
C THR A 3 18.84 -7.13 4.46
N ALA A 4 18.46 -6.40 3.42
CA ALA A 4 17.49 -6.89 2.45
C ALA A 4 18.07 -8.08 1.68
N LYS A 5 17.23 -9.09 1.44
CA LYS A 5 17.55 -10.23 0.59
C LYS A 5 17.04 -9.92 -0.81
N HIS A 6 17.90 -10.14 -1.79
CA HIS A 6 17.57 -9.95 -3.20
C HIS A 6 17.49 -11.30 -3.90
N GLY A 7 16.42 -11.49 -4.66
CA GLY A 7 16.22 -12.62 -5.55
C GLY A 7 16.11 -12.13 -6.99
N LEU A 8 16.82 -12.81 -7.89
CA LEU A 8 16.70 -12.62 -9.33
C LEU A 8 16.37 -13.97 -9.96
N PHE A 9 15.31 -13.99 -10.76
CA PHE A 9 14.91 -15.16 -11.53
C PHE A 9 14.55 -14.72 -12.95
N SER A 10 15.04 -15.44 -13.95
CA SER A 10 14.77 -15.13 -15.36
C SER A 10 14.05 -16.30 -16.02
N PHE A 11 13.06 -15.99 -16.83
CA PHE A 11 12.31 -16.96 -17.63
C PHE A 11 12.00 -16.38 -19.02
N GLY A 12 12.69 -16.90 -20.04
CA GLY A 12 12.60 -16.35 -21.39
C GLY A 12 13.06 -14.89 -21.43
N ASN A 13 12.21 -14.00 -21.93
CA ASN A 13 12.48 -12.57 -22.01
C ASN A 13 12.01 -11.80 -20.75
N TRP A 14 11.70 -12.49 -19.66
CA TRP A 14 11.17 -11.89 -18.44
C TRP A 14 12.14 -12.08 -17.27
N ASP A 15 12.43 -10.99 -16.59
CA ASP A 15 13.20 -10.95 -15.36
C ASP A 15 12.30 -10.60 -14.17
N PHE A 16 12.45 -11.37 -13.11
CA PHE A 16 11.74 -11.23 -11.84
C PHE A 16 12.75 -10.80 -10.78
N ASN A 17 12.65 -9.55 -10.35
CA ASN A 17 13.45 -8.96 -9.29
C ASN A 17 12.61 -8.91 -8.02
N ILE A 18 13.09 -9.56 -6.97
CA ILE A 18 12.41 -9.65 -5.68
C ILE A 18 13.32 -9.06 -4.62
N THR A 19 12.81 -8.12 -3.84
CA THR A 19 13.46 -7.62 -2.63
C THR A 19 12.59 -7.98 -1.43
N GLU A 20 13.17 -8.73 -0.50
CA GLU A 20 12.57 -9.12 0.77
C GLU A 20 13.34 -8.45 1.90
N SER A 21 12.68 -7.64 2.71
CA SER A 21 13.26 -6.94 3.85
C SER A 21 12.38 -7.08 5.09
N HIS A 22 12.84 -6.45 6.17
CA HIS A 22 12.13 -6.37 7.43
C HIS A 22 10.99 -5.36 7.39
N ILE A 23 10.12 -5.43 8.40
CA ILE A 23 9.08 -4.43 8.64
C ILE A 23 9.75 -3.10 8.98
N LEU A 24 9.23 -2.02 8.40
CA LEU A 24 9.59 -0.65 8.71
C LEU A 24 9.49 -0.41 10.22
N LYS A 25 10.54 0.13 10.82
CA LYS A 25 10.55 0.42 12.25
C LYS A 25 9.42 1.36 12.64
N SER A 26 8.90 1.19 13.85
CA SER A 26 7.81 1.99 14.38
C SER A 26 8.17 3.47 14.54
N ASP A 27 9.46 3.79 14.64
CA ASP A 27 9.99 5.12 14.90
C ASP A 27 11.33 5.35 14.16
N GLY A 28 11.75 6.62 14.16
CA GLY A 28 13.00 7.06 13.58
C GLY A 28 12.87 7.69 12.18
N PRO A 29 13.99 8.12 11.60
CA PRO A 29 14.00 8.96 10.40
C PRO A 29 13.39 8.29 9.18
N ASP A 30 13.53 6.97 9.03
CA ASP A 30 12.96 6.22 7.91
C ASP A 30 11.43 6.20 7.97
N ARG A 31 10.86 6.00 9.17
CA ARG A 31 9.41 6.04 9.40
C ARG A 31 8.84 7.43 9.15
N GLU A 32 9.49 8.46 9.69
CA GLU A 32 9.09 9.86 9.49
C GLU A 32 9.13 10.26 8.01
N ALA A 33 10.18 9.85 7.29
CA ALA A 33 10.30 10.10 5.85
C ALA A 33 9.20 9.38 5.06
N PHE A 34 8.92 8.11 5.40
CA PHE A 34 7.88 7.31 4.76
C PHE A 34 6.49 7.92 4.95
N GLU A 35 6.13 8.27 6.18
CA GLU A 35 4.84 8.91 6.49
C GLU A 35 4.71 10.30 5.86
N LYS A 36 5.80 11.07 5.81
CA LYS A 36 5.81 12.38 5.15
C LYS A 36 5.50 12.28 3.66
N ILE A 37 6.01 11.25 2.96
CA ILE A 37 5.71 11.02 1.53
C ILE A 37 4.23 10.70 1.32
N LEU A 38 3.59 10.07 2.31
CA LEU A 38 2.20 9.61 2.24
C LEU A 38 1.19 10.64 2.73
N SER A 39 1.60 11.83 3.17
CA SER A 39 0.69 12.92 3.52
C SER A 39 -0.27 13.22 2.36
N PRO A 40 -1.61 13.17 2.56
CA PRO A 40 -2.35 13.41 3.81
C PRO A 40 -2.72 12.17 4.66
N LEU A 41 -2.16 10.99 4.39
CA LEU A 41 -2.47 9.77 5.14
C LEU A 41 -2.09 9.95 6.62
N PRO A 42 -3.04 9.88 7.58
CA PRO A 42 -2.78 10.19 8.99
C PRO A 42 -1.93 9.14 9.70
N GLN A 43 -1.95 7.89 9.23
CA GLN A 43 -1.14 6.79 9.74
C GLN A 43 -0.91 5.76 8.63
N THR A 44 0.18 5.01 8.70
CA THR A 44 0.45 3.85 7.82
C THR A 44 0.32 2.53 8.59
N PRO A 45 0.10 1.38 7.92
CA PRO A 45 -0.01 0.09 8.58
C PRO A 45 1.18 -0.21 9.52
N GLU A 46 0.93 -0.90 10.62
CA GLU A 46 1.98 -1.30 11.57
C GLU A 46 3.03 -2.19 10.89
N MET A 47 2.57 -3.23 10.17
CA MET A 47 3.43 -4.15 9.44
C MET A 47 3.69 -3.68 8.00
N THR A 48 4.28 -2.49 7.84
CA THR A 48 4.64 -1.96 6.52
C THR A 48 6.01 -2.49 6.08
N TYR A 49 6.07 -3.12 4.90
CA TYR A 49 7.33 -3.54 4.27
C TYR A 49 7.71 -2.54 3.17
N ASP A 50 8.25 -1.40 3.58
CA ASP A 50 8.54 -0.26 2.70
C ASP A 50 9.61 -0.57 1.64
N GLN A 51 10.54 -1.47 1.96
CA GLN A 51 11.63 -1.89 1.07
C GLN A 51 11.29 -3.14 0.23
N ASN A 52 10.12 -3.76 0.44
CA ASN A 52 9.77 -4.94 -0.34
C ASN A 52 9.32 -4.53 -1.74
N ILE A 53 9.87 -5.22 -2.72
CA ILE A 53 9.60 -4.97 -4.14
C ILE A 53 9.43 -6.31 -4.85
N LEU A 54 8.38 -6.41 -5.67
CA LEU A 54 8.30 -7.38 -6.75
C LEU A 54 8.29 -6.61 -8.06
N ARG A 55 9.31 -6.82 -8.88
CA ARG A 55 9.47 -6.20 -10.19
C ARG A 55 9.54 -7.26 -11.26
N VAL A 56 8.71 -7.14 -12.28
CA VAL A 56 8.68 -8.01 -13.45
C VAL A 56 8.96 -7.16 -14.68
N THR A 57 10.07 -7.42 -15.37
CA THR A 57 10.53 -6.63 -16.50
C THR A 57 10.76 -7.50 -17.72
N HIS A 58 10.33 -7.03 -18.88
CA HIS A 58 10.67 -7.62 -20.16
C HIS A 58 12.04 -7.10 -20.61
N THR A 59 12.80 -7.88 -21.38
CA THR A 59 14.10 -7.48 -21.93
C THR A 59 14.03 -6.24 -22.84
N GLU A 60 12.85 -5.89 -23.35
CA GLU A 60 12.61 -4.67 -24.12
C GLU A 60 12.43 -3.41 -23.25
N GLY A 61 12.50 -3.55 -21.92
CA GLY A 61 12.55 -2.42 -20.99
C GLY A 61 11.20 -1.94 -20.46
N PHE A 62 10.10 -2.63 -20.76
CA PHE A 62 8.81 -2.40 -20.11
C PHE A 62 8.55 -3.42 -19.00
N GLY A 63 7.67 -3.10 -18.06
CA GLY A 63 7.36 -4.00 -16.96
C GLY A 63 6.37 -3.43 -15.97
N VAL A 64 6.28 -4.11 -14.82
CA VAL A 64 5.47 -3.67 -13.68
C VAL A 64 6.23 -3.94 -12.39
N GLU A 65 6.12 -2.99 -11.46
CA GLU A 65 6.63 -3.08 -10.10
C GLU A 65 5.48 -2.98 -9.10
N PHE A 66 5.62 -3.71 -8.00
CA PHE A 66 4.72 -3.64 -6.86
C PHE A 66 5.51 -3.20 -5.63
N SER A 67 5.12 -2.06 -5.05
CA SER A 67 5.69 -1.51 -3.82
C SER A 67 4.59 -1.11 -2.84
N ALA A 68 4.88 -1.21 -1.53
CA ALA A 68 3.94 -0.77 -0.49
C ALA A 68 3.71 0.74 -0.55
N LEU A 69 4.74 1.51 -0.88
CA LEU A 69 4.67 2.96 -0.96
C LEU A 69 3.64 3.41 -2.02
N ASP A 70 3.73 2.88 -3.23
CA ASP A 70 2.82 3.27 -4.32
C ASP A 70 1.40 2.78 -4.07
N ALA A 71 1.25 1.62 -3.41
CA ALA A 71 -0.05 1.13 -2.97
C ALA A 71 -0.71 2.09 -1.97
N LEU A 72 0.04 2.58 -0.97
CA LEU A 72 -0.45 3.46 0.08
C LEU A 72 -0.75 4.88 -0.42
N LYS A 73 -0.06 5.37 -1.45
CA LYS A 73 -0.37 6.66 -2.10
C LYS A 73 -1.78 6.71 -2.69
N LEU A 74 -2.35 5.57 -3.05
CA LEU A 74 -3.70 5.46 -3.64
C LEU A 74 -4.79 5.15 -2.61
N VAL A 75 -4.44 5.04 -1.32
CA VAL A 75 -5.42 4.89 -0.24
C VAL A 75 -6.16 6.21 -0.07
N ASN A 76 -7.49 6.13 0.04
CA ASN A 76 -8.30 7.31 0.25
C ASN A 76 -8.21 7.77 1.72
N ALA A 77 -7.48 8.86 1.97
CA ALA A 77 -7.30 9.43 3.31
C ALA A 77 -8.58 10.05 3.90
N GLU A 78 -9.62 10.29 3.11
CA GLU A 78 -10.83 11.02 3.51
C GLU A 78 -12.09 10.14 3.63
N LYS A 79 -12.00 8.85 3.28
CA LYS A 79 -13.19 7.99 3.20
C LYS A 79 -13.52 7.33 4.55
N ASP A 80 -14.60 7.78 5.17
CA ASP A 80 -15.27 7.06 6.26
C ASP A 80 -16.16 5.95 5.69
N LEU A 81 -15.85 4.68 5.99
CA LEU A 81 -16.71 3.55 5.60
C LEU A 81 -17.03 2.59 6.75
N MET A 82 -16.55 2.82 7.97
CA MET A 82 -16.84 1.90 9.09
C MET A 82 -17.66 2.56 10.18
N LYS A 83 -18.91 2.92 9.84
CA LYS A 83 -19.98 2.89 10.84
C LYS A 83 -20.35 1.45 11.12
N VAL A 84 -19.89 0.89 12.23
CA VAL A 84 -20.40 -0.37 12.75
C VAL A 84 -21.89 -0.16 13.04
N ALA A 85 -22.77 -0.92 12.39
CA ALA A 85 -24.23 -0.79 12.48
C ALA A 85 -24.79 -0.88 13.92
N VAL A 86 -23.97 -1.33 14.87
CA VAL A 86 -24.29 -1.51 16.29
C VAL A 86 -23.76 -0.37 17.17
N SER A 87 -22.98 0.57 16.63
CA SER A 87 -22.38 1.67 17.39
C SER A 87 -23.41 2.67 17.95
N GLU A 88 -24.57 2.81 17.31
CA GLU A 88 -25.60 3.76 17.71
C GLU A 88 -26.32 3.31 18.99
N ALA A 89 -26.64 2.02 19.12
CA ALA A 89 -27.21 1.44 20.34
C ALA A 89 -26.23 1.45 21.52
N TRP A 90 -24.94 1.23 21.27
CA TRP A 90 -23.91 1.29 22.32
C TRP A 90 -23.60 2.74 22.73
N LYS A 91 -23.64 3.70 21.81
CA LYS A 91 -23.53 5.14 22.10
C LYS A 91 -24.71 5.63 22.95
N SER A 92 -25.95 5.34 22.57
CA SER A 92 -27.14 5.75 23.33
C SER A 92 -27.21 5.16 24.75
N SER A 93 -26.50 4.06 25.02
CA SER A 93 -26.40 3.46 26.36
C SER A 93 -25.36 4.11 27.29
N ARG A 94 -24.51 5.01 26.78
CA ARG A 94 -23.37 5.62 27.51
C ARG A 94 -23.35 7.14 27.54
N ASP A 95 -24.50 7.77 27.27
CA ASP A 95 -24.65 9.24 27.23
C ASP A 95 -24.36 9.96 28.56
N GLU A 96 -24.17 9.24 29.68
CA GLU A 96 -23.84 9.85 30.99
C GLU A 96 -22.34 10.05 31.26
N SER A 97 -21.44 9.58 30.39
CA SER A 97 -20.00 9.72 30.61
C SER A 97 -19.37 10.78 29.69
N GLN A 98 -19.05 11.95 30.26
CA GLN A 98 -18.46 13.12 29.60
C GLN A 98 -17.08 12.90 28.93
N HIS A 99 -16.55 11.68 28.92
CA HIS A 99 -15.18 11.36 28.50
C HIS A 99 -15.08 10.61 27.16
N ILE A 100 -16.19 10.30 26.47
CA ILE A 100 -16.16 9.52 25.21
C ILE A 100 -16.18 10.42 23.95
N HIS A 101 -15.91 11.71 24.09
CA HIS A 101 -15.94 12.66 22.96
C HIS A 101 -14.63 12.72 22.16
N GLU A 102 -13.66 11.85 22.41
CA GLU A 102 -12.42 11.86 21.63
C GLU A 102 -12.70 11.42 20.19
N VAL A 103 -12.61 12.42 19.33
CA VAL A 103 -13.01 12.45 17.93
C VAL A 103 -12.28 11.36 17.16
N PHE A 104 -13.01 10.29 16.80
CA PHE A 104 -12.59 9.38 15.74
C PHE A 104 -12.34 10.22 14.49
N LYS A 105 -11.07 10.42 14.12
CA LYS A 105 -10.71 11.03 12.84
C LYS A 105 -11.31 10.15 11.73
N PRO A 106 -12.07 10.71 10.78
CA PRO A 106 -12.66 9.94 9.69
C PRO A 106 -11.53 9.47 8.78
N PHE A 107 -11.06 8.24 8.99
CA PHE A 107 -9.98 7.64 8.22
C PHE A 107 -10.31 6.19 7.90
N ASP A 108 -9.96 5.76 6.70
CA ASP A 108 -10.09 4.37 6.28
C ASP A 108 -8.97 3.52 6.89
N TRP A 109 -9.26 2.93 8.05
CA TRP A 109 -8.36 1.99 8.73
C TRP A 109 -8.15 0.67 7.97
N THR A 110 -8.85 0.45 6.85
CA THR A 110 -8.69 -0.77 6.04
C THR A 110 -7.53 -0.66 5.04
N PHE A 111 -6.95 0.53 4.85
CA PHE A 111 -5.92 0.80 3.86
C PHE A 111 -6.30 0.28 2.45
N SER A 112 -7.59 0.36 2.11
CA SER A 112 -8.10 -0.11 0.84
C SER A 112 -7.51 0.72 -0.31
N THR A 113 -6.92 0.05 -1.29
CA THR A 113 -6.26 0.67 -2.43
C THR A 113 -6.69 0.01 -3.74
N THR A 114 -6.80 0.80 -4.80
CA THR A 114 -7.03 0.30 -6.16
C THR A 114 -5.72 0.07 -6.93
N TYR A 115 -4.59 0.07 -6.22
CA TYR A 115 -3.26 -0.13 -6.80
C TYR A 115 -3.17 -1.46 -7.56
N SER A 116 -2.76 -1.38 -8.82
CA SER A 116 -2.61 -2.52 -9.73
C SER A 116 -1.15 -2.73 -10.17
N GLY A 117 -0.20 -2.07 -9.51
CA GLY A 117 1.20 -2.03 -9.91
C GLY A 117 1.60 -0.71 -10.58
N THR A 118 2.89 -0.40 -10.49
CA THR A 118 3.55 0.75 -11.09
C THR A 118 4.17 0.31 -12.42
N LEU A 119 3.78 0.95 -13.53
CA LEU A 119 4.33 0.61 -14.85
C LEU A 119 5.78 1.08 -14.98
N ILE A 120 6.64 0.20 -15.50
CA ILE A 120 8.03 0.50 -15.85
C ILE A 120 8.10 0.66 -17.36
N ASN A 121 8.75 1.73 -17.82
CA ASN A 121 9.01 2.02 -19.22
C ASN A 121 10.41 2.64 -19.34
N GLU A 122 11.44 1.81 -19.21
CA GLU A 122 12.85 2.21 -19.29
C GLU A 122 13.44 2.01 -20.71
N GLY A 123 12.72 1.29 -21.57
CA GLY A 123 13.10 1.04 -22.97
C GLY A 123 12.40 1.94 -24.00
N GLU A 124 12.85 1.88 -25.25
CA GLU A 124 12.26 2.63 -26.37
C GLU A 124 10.82 2.19 -26.69
N GLN A 125 10.45 0.96 -26.33
CA GLN A 125 9.09 0.44 -26.46
C GLN A 125 8.34 0.62 -25.14
N ALA A 126 7.72 1.80 -24.97
CA ALA A 126 6.85 2.04 -23.84
C ALA A 126 5.57 1.18 -23.94
N PHE A 127 5.22 0.49 -22.87
CA PHE A 127 3.91 -0.09 -22.70
C PHE A 127 2.87 1.04 -22.64
N THR A 128 2.01 1.11 -23.65
CA THR A 128 0.91 2.09 -23.77
C THR A 128 -0.46 1.49 -23.42
N GLY A 129 -0.48 0.22 -23.01
CA GLY A 129 -1.71 -0.48 -22.64
C GLY A 129 -2.24 -0.06 -21.26
N GLN A 130 -3.45 -0.52 -20.96
CA GLN A 130 -4.03 -0.42 -19.62
C GLN A 130 -4.23 -1.81 -19.03
N PHE A 131 -4.16 -1.92 -17.71
CA PHE A 131 -4.55 -3.14 -17.02
C PHE A 131 -6.06 -3.38 -17.19
N HIS A 132 -6.42 -4.56 -17.70
CA HIS A 132 -7.81 -4.99 -17.83
C HIS A 132 -8.07 -6.15 -16.87
N LYS A 133 -9.31 -6.26 -16.37
CA LYS A 133 -9.72 -7.41 -15.58
C LYS A 133 -9.63 -8.66 -16.45
N VAL A 134 -8.86 -9.64 -16.02
CA VAL A 134 -8.85 -10.96 -16.65
C VAL A 134 -10.13 -11.67 -16.22
N ASN A 135 -10.96 -12.07 -17.18
CA ASN A 135 -12.10 -12.95 -16.89
C ASN A 135 -11.54 -14.30 -16.45
N LYS A 136 -11.61 -14.58 -15.14
CA LYS A 136 -11.34 -15.91 -14.62
C LYS A 136 -12.52 -16.81 -14.98
N THR A 137 -12.39 -17.56 -16.06
CA THR A 137 -13.18 -18.77 -16.24
C THR A 137 -12.54 -19.82 -15.33
N VAL A 138 -13.19 -20.11 -14.21
CA VAL A 138 -12.91 -21.32 -13.41
C VAL A 138 -13.82 -22.43 -13.93
#